data_AF-A0A6V8SQL6-F1
#
_entry.id   AF-A0A6V8SQL6-F1
#
_cell.length_a   1.000
_cell.length_b   1.000
_cell.length_c   1.000
_cell.angle_alpha   90.00
_cell.angle_beta   90.00
_cell.angle_gamma   90.00
#
_symmetry.space_group_name_H-M   'P 1'
#
loop_
_entity.id
_entity.type
_entity.pdbx_description
1 polymer ?
#
loop_
_entity_poly.entity_id
_entity_poly.type
_entity_poly.pdbx_seq_one_letter_code
_entity_poly.pdbx_strand_id
1 'polypeptide(L)'
;MKKDFLLEEELYKPVREYLSSIGYDVKAEVGNCDVFAMKDSKVAVVELKKGLTIELLVQATNRQKFADLVYVAIPKPKINFFSKKWKDICNLIKRLQLGLILVSKKDNEYSVKIAIEPAPFDIKKSINSGKKKRNSLVKEFKGRSLEDNVGGSRGKKLMTAYREQTIKIAEYMMENGPTSAANLSKVGFEHKKTYSILYKNYYGWFKKLDKGKYELSEAGVEELKKRSLLTG
;
A
#
# COMPACT_ATOMS: atom_id res chain seq x y z
N MET A 1 26.69 7.00 -2.82
CA MET A 1 25.72 7.22 -3.93
C MET A 1 25.91 8.64 -4.46
N LYS A 2 26.37 8.82 -5.70
CA LYS A 2 26.45 10.16 -6.31
C LYS A 2 25.02 10.70 -6.46
N LYS A 3 24.73 11.83 -5.81
CA LYS A 3 23.55 12.64 -6.13
C LYS A 3 23.82 13.26 -7.50
N ASP A 4 22.93 13.03 -8.47
CA ASP A 4 23.10 13.58 -9.82
C ASP A 4 22.97 15.12 -9.84
N PHE A 5 22.45 15.70 -8.75
CA PHE A 5 22.30 17.13 -8.50
C PHE A 5 22.90 17.46 -7.12
N LEU A 6 23.85 18.39 -7.07
CA LEU A 6 24.51 18.80 -5.82
C LEU A 6 23.75 19.97 -5.18
N LEU A 7 23.31 20.93 -6.00
CA LEU A 7 22.57 22.12 -5.59
C LEU A 7 21.11 22.08 -6.08
N GLU A 8 20.21 22.74 -5.35
CA GLU A 8 18.80 22.90 -5.78
C GLU A 8 18.71 23.81 -7.01
N GLU A 9 19.59 24.79 -7.12
CA GLU A 9 19.76 25.68 -8.28
C GLU A 9 20.01 24.93 -9.61
N GLU A 10 20.61 23.73 -9.57
CA GLU A 10 20.80 22.91 -10.78
C GLU A 10 19.48 22.43 -11.39
N LEU A 11 18.37 22.46 -10.65
CA LEU A 11 17.03 22.15 -11.16
C LEU A 11 16.38 23.35 -11.84
N TYR A 12 16.76 24.58 -11.48
CA TYR A 12 16.13 25.80 -11.97
C TYR A 12 16.30 25.94 -13.48
N LYS A 13 17.55 25.88 -13.96
CA LYS A 13 17.88 26.04 -15.38
C LYS A 13 17.04 25.14 -16.30
N PRO A 14 17.01 23.80 -16.13
CA PRO A 14 16.24 22.94 -17.03
C PRO A 14 14.73 23.16 -16.94
N VAL A 15 14.19 23.44 -15.74
CA VAL A 15 12.75 23.72 -15.58
C VAL A 15 12.39 25.04 -16.27
N ARG A 16 13.19 26.09 -16.11
CA ARG A 16 13.01 27.37 -16.80
C ARG A 16 13.04 27.19 -18.31
N GLU A 17 14.08 26.55 -18.84
CA GLU A 17 14.23 26.34 -20.28
C GLU A 17 13.05 25.56 -20.87
N TYR A 18 12.59 24.51 -20.17
CA TYR A 18 11.43 23.74 -20.58
C TYR A 18 10.15 24.61 -20.63
N LEU A 19 9.85 25.35 -19.56
CA LEU A 19 8.66 26.20 -19.50
C LEU A 19 8.69 27.33 -20.54
N SER A 20 9.86 27.95 -20.75
CA SER A 20 10.05 28.94 -21.80
C SER A 20 9.86 28.33 -23.20
N SER A 21 10.32 27.10 -23.44
CA SER A 21 10.15 26.42 -24.73
C SER A 21 8.68 26.17 -25.10
N ILE A 22 7.79 26.08 -24.11
CA ILE A 22 6.33 25.91 -24.31
C ILE A 22 5.56 27.23 -24.17
N GLY A 23 6.27 28.37 -24.16
CA GLY A 23 5.72 29.72 -24.27
C GLY A 23 5.37 30.41 -22.96
N TYR A 24 5.94 30.00 -21.83
CA TYR A 24 5.83 30.77 -20.58
C TYR A 24 6.94 31.83 -20.50
N ASP A 25 6.61 33.02 -20.01
CA ASP A 25 7.58 33.96 -19.44
C ASP A 25 7.92 33.50 -18.01
N VAL A 26 9.21 33.32 -17.70
CA VAL A 26 9.66 32.64 -16.49
C VAL A 26 10.64 33.52 -15.72
N LYS A 27 10.34 33.74 -14.43
CA LYS A 27 11.18 34.48 -13.48
C LYS A 27 11.47 33.64 -12.23
N ALA A 28 12.65 33.81 -11.66
CA ALA A 28 13.00 33.25 -10.36
C ALA A 28 12.52 34.14 -9.21
N GLU A 29 12.33 33.55 -8.04
CA GLU A 29 12.21 34.23 -6.74
C GLU A 29 11.07 35.26 -6.60
N VAL A 30 10.04 35.16 -7.45
CA VAL A 30 8.85 36.02 -7.34
C VAL A 30 7.97 35.52 -6.19
N GLY A 31 7.77 36.35 -5.16
CA GLY A 31 6.91 36.01 -4.02
C GLY A 31 7.39 34.78 -3.23
N ASN A 32 8.72 34.60 -3.13
CA ASN A 32 9.38 33.44 -2.54
C ASN A 32 9.07 32.12 -3.25
N CYS A 33 8.67 32.15 -4.53
CA CYS A 33 8.52 30.94 -5.35
C CYS A 33 9.83 30.68 -6.10
N ASP A 34 10.28 29.44 -6.16
CA ASP A 34 11.52 29.11 -6.88
C ASP A 34 11.40 29.42 -8.38
N VAL A 35 10.25 29.08 -8.99
CA VAL A 35 9.93 29.39 -10.39
C VAL A 35 8.52 29.95 -10.46
N PHE A 36 8.41 31.15 -11.03
CA PHE A 36 7.14 31.79 -11.36
C PHE A 36 7.03 31.96 -12.87
N ALA A 37 6.00 31.39 -13.46
CA ALA A 37 5.82 31.32 -14.90
C ALA A 37 4.43 31.87 -15.28
N MET A 38 4.39 32.73 -16.29
CA MET A 38 3.15 33.30 -16.82
C MET A 38 3.00 32.99 -18.30
N LYS A 39 1.80 32.59 -18.70
CA LYS A 39 1.41 32.46 -20.11
C LYS A 39 0.01 33.01 -20.26
N ASP A 40 -0.13 34.05 -21.09
CA ASP A 40 -1.35 34.85 -21.18
C ASP A 40 -1.75 35.38 -19.80
N SER A 41 -2.93 35.01 -19.31
CA SER A 41 -3.42 35.34 -17.97
C SER A 41 -3.27 34.20 -16.95
N LYS A 42 -2.59 33.10 -17.30
CA LYS A 42 -2.42 31.94 -16.42
C LYS A 42 -1.09 31.98 -15.69
N VAL A 43 -1.14 31.75 -14.38
CA VAL A 43 -0.01 31.67 -13.48
C VAL A 43 0.33 30.20 -13.19
N ALA A 44 1.55 29.80 -13.51
CA ALA A 44 2.13 28.52 -13.12
C ALA A 44 3.28 28.75 -12.13
N VAL A 45 3.29 28.00 -11.04
CA VAL A 45 4.37 28.03 -10.04
C VAL A 45 5.02 26.66 -9.94
N VAL A 46 6.36 26.62 -9.85
CA VAL A 46 7.12 25.38 -9.59
C VAL A 46 7.98 25.55 -8.35
N GLU A 47 7.80 24.66 -7.38
CA GLU A 47 8.67 24.52 -6.21
C GLU A 47 9.72 23.44 -6.49
N LEU A 48 11.00 23.72 -6.22
CA LEU A 48 12.14 22.88 -6.55
C LEU A 48 12.70 22.22 -5.28
N LYS A 49 12.97 20.92 -5.33
CA LYS A 49 13.70 20.24 -4.24
C LYS A 49 14.51 19.07 -4.73
N LYS A 50 15.58 18.72 -4.01
CA LYS A 50 16.38 17.49 -4.30
C LYS A 50 15.64 16.17 -4.09
N GLY A 51 14.44 16.22 -3.52
CA GLY A 51 13.60 15.04 -3.32
C GLY A 51 12.20 15.42 -2.86
N LEU A 52 11.28 14.47 -2.89
CA LEU A 52 9.91 14.69 -2.46
C LEU A 52 9.84 14.68 -0.92
N THR A 53 9.73 15.85 -0.31
CA THR A 53 9.59 16.05 1.13
C THR A 53 8.20 16.57 1.48
N ILE A 54 7.80 16.47 2.76
CA ILE A 54 6.54 17.07 3.23
C ILE A 54 6.59 18.59 3.12
N GLU A 55 7.73 19.20 3.44
CA GLU A 55 7.96 20.64 3.29
C GLU A 55 7.66 21.12 1.86
N LEU A 56 8.19 20.43 0.84
CA LEU A 56 7.93 20.75 -0.57
C LEU A 56 6.43 20.70 -0.91
N LEU A 57 5.72 19.68 -0.40
CA LEU A 57 4.28 19.56 -0.62
C LEU A 57 3.49 20.68 0.09
N VAL A 58 3.92 21.09 1.29
CA VAL A 58 3.31 22.20 2.03
C VAL A 58 3.54 23.53 1.31
N GLN A 59 4.76 23.77 0.82
CA GLN A 59 5.06 24.96 0.02
C GLN A 59 4.19 24.99 -1.24
N ALA A 60 4.18 23.92 -2.02
CA ALA A 60 3.39 23.84 -3.26
C ALA A 60 1.88 24.02 -3.00
N THR A 61 1.32 23.35 -2.01
CA THR A 61 -0.12 23.52 -1.67
C THR A 61 -0.46 24.95 -1.24
N ASN A 62 0.46 25.68 -0.59
CA ASN A 62 0.25 27.10 -0.29
C ASN A 62 0.20 27.97 -1.56
N ARG A 63 0.90 27.61 -2.64
CA ARG A 63 0.88 28.35 -3.91
C ARG A 63 -0.44 28.23 -4.66
N GLN A 64 -1.19 27.15 -4.42
CA GLN A 64 -2.53 26.97 -5.01
C GLN A 64 -3.53 28.05 -4.59
N LYS A 65 -3.21 28.87 -3.57
CA LYS A 65 -4.02 30.03 -3.17
C LYS A 65 -4.04 31.15 -4.21
N PHE A 66 -3.04 31.21 -5.09
CA PHE A 66 -2.88 32.32 -6.04
C PHE A 66 -2.39 31.90 -7.44
N ALA A 67 -1.98 30.65 -7.64
CA ALA A 67 -1.56 30.13 -8.94
C ALA A 67 -2.60 29.17 -9.54
N ASP A 68 -2.81 29.24 -10.86
CA ASP A 68 -3.71 28.35 -11.59
C ASP A 68 -3.17 26.92 -11.69
N LEU A 69 -1.85 26.80 -11.89
CA LEU A 69 -1.14 25.54 -12.02
C LEU A 69 0.03 25.51 -11.03
N VAL A 70 0.12 24.46 -10.23
CA VAL A 70 1.24 24.29 -9.30
C VAL A 70 1.92 22.95 -9.52
N TYR A 71 3.24 23.01 -9.69
CA TYR A 71 4.10 21.85 -9.87
C TYR A 71 5.11 21.76 -8.72
N VAL A 72 5.52 20.53 -8.41
CA VAL A 72 6.78 20.26 -7.71
C VAL A 72 7.77 19.66 -8.69
N ALA A 73 9.02 20.10 -8.67
CA ALA A 73 10.07 19.51 -9.49
C ALA A 73 11.18 18.89 -8.63
N ILE A 74 11.54 17.66 -8.97
CA ILE A 74 12.58 16.90 -8.29
C ILE A 74 13.50 16.18 -9.29
N PRO A 75 14.74 15.83 -8.90
CA PRO A 75 15.54 14.87 -9.64
C PRO A 75 14.77 13.57 -9.86
N LYS A 76 14.87 13.00 -11.06
CA LYS A 76 14.27 11.71 -11.39
C LYS A 76 14.79 10.64 -10.40
N PRO A 77 13.93 10.07 -9.56
CA PRO A 77 14.39 9.15 -8.53
C PRO A 77 14.85 7.82 -9.14
N LYS A 78 15.93 7.25 -8.59
CA LYS A 78 16.44 5.91 -8.95
C LYS A 78 15.62 4.83 -8.23
N ILE A 79 14.35 4.68 -8.61
CA ILE A 79 13.40 3.74 -8.00
C ILE A 79 12.62 2.95 -9.07
N ASN A 80 11.99 1.86 -8.64
CA ASN A 80 11.02 1.15 -9.49
C ASN A 80 9.70 1.94 -9.58
N PHE A 81 9.44 2.53 -10.75
CA PHE A 81 8.22 3.29 -11.06
C PHE A 81 6.94 2.43 -11.04
N PHE A 82 7.05 1.11 -11.08
CA PHE A 82 5.91 0.18 -10.94
C PHE A 82 5.64 -0.21 -9.49
N SER A 83 6.53 0.16 -8.55
CA SER A 83 6.38 -0.16 -7.13
C SER A 83 5.12 0.46 -6.54
N LYS A 84 4.55 -0.23 -5.54
CA LYS A 84 3.41 0.28 -4.78
C LYS A 84 3.73 1.63 -4.12
N LYS A 85 4.93 1.77 -3.53
CA LYS A 85 5.39 3.01 -2.91
C LYS A 85 5.33 4.19 -3.87
N TRP A 86 5.82 4.03 -5.10
CA TRP A 86 5.75 5.10 -6.10
C TRP A 86 4.31 5.42 -6.51
N LYS A 87 3.48 4.41 -6.72
CA LYS A 87 2.05 4.60 -7.02
C LYS A 87 1.33 5.35 -5.91
N ASP A 88 1.61 5.04 -4.65
CA ASP A 88 1.04 5.71 -3.48
C ASP A 88 1.48 7.18 -3.41
N ILE A 89 2.77 7.46 -3.69
CA ILE A 89 3.30 8.83 -3.82
C ILE A 89 2.60 9.60 -4.94
N CYS A 90 2.50 9.04 -6.15
CA CYS A 90 1.80 9.69 -7.26
C CYS A 90 0.34 9.94 -6.93
N ASN A 91 -0.31 9.02 -6.21
CA ASN A 91 -1.69 9.20 -5.77
C ASN A 91 -1.82 10.33 -4.75
N LEU A 92 -0.88 10.49 -3.83
CA LEU A 92 -0.85 11.64 -2.91
C LEU A 92 -0.75 12.96 -3.68
N ILE A 93 0.21 13.09 -4.60
CA ILE A 93 0.39 14.30 -5.43
C ILE A 93 -0.89 14.63 -6.21
N LYS A 94 -1.52 13.61 -6.83
CA LYS A 94 -2.82 13.78 -7.51
C LYS A 94 -3.93 14.22 -6.58
N ARG A 95 -4.01 13.70 -5.35
CA ARG A 95 -5.02 14.13 -4.35
C ARG A 95 -4.82 15.57 -3.91
N LEU A 96 -3.57 16.03 -3.87
CA LEU A 96 -3.22 17.42 -3.62
C LEU A 96 -3.42 18.31 -4.87
N GLN A 97 -3.78 17.74 -6.02
CA GLN A 97 -3.96 18.45 -7.30
C GLN A 97 -2.70 19.19 -7.75
N LEU A 98 -1.53 18.64 -7.41
CA LEU A 98 -0.23 19.15 -7.82
C LEU A 98 0.25 18.43 -9.08
N GLY A 99 1.02 19.13 -9.90
CA GLY A 99 1.84 18.54 -10.94
C GLY A 99 3.17 18.02 -10.39
N LEU A 100 3.78 17.06 -11.09
CA LEU A 100 5.10 16.53 -10.78
C LEU A 100 6.00 16.59 -12.01
N ILE A 101 7.08 17.33 -11.89
CA ILE A 101 8.14 17.43 -12.89
C ILE A 101 9.34 16.59 -12.40
N LEU A 102 9.85 15.74 -13.30
CA LEU A 102 11.05 14.95 -13.07
C LEU A 102 12.16 15.48 -13.96
N VAL A 103 13.29 15.83 -13.34
CA VAL A 103 14.48 16.31 -14.03
C VAL A 103 15.55 15.23 -14.00
N SER A 104 16.05 14.81 -15.16
CA SER A 104 17.21 13.91 -15.27
C SER A 104 18.41 14.65 -15.84
N LYS A 105 19.60 14.25 -15.40
CA LYS A 105 20.89 14.70 -15.94
C LYS A 105 21.64 13.48 -16.48
N LYS A 106 22.02 13.49 -17.76
CA LYS A 106 22.80 12.43 -18.39
C LYS A 106 23.82 13.09 -19.32
N ASP A 107 25.10 12.72 -19.21
CA ASP A 107 26.18 13.21 -20.09
C ASP A 107 26.23 14.75 -20.22
N ASN A 108 26.00 15.46 -19.11
CA ASN A 108 25.85 16.94 -19.01
C ASN A 108 24.62 17.55 -19.69
N GLU A 109 23.72 16.75 -20.25
CA GLU A 109 22.43 17.19 -20.75
C GLU A 109 21.33 16.99 -19.71
N TYR A 110 20.43 17.98 -19.62
CA TYR A 110 19.25 17.90 -18.79
C TYR A 110 18.03 17.49 -19.61
N SER A 111 17.15 16.70 -19.01
CA SER A 111 15.86 16.31 -19.57
C SER A 111 14.77 16.54 -18.55
N VAL A 112 13.67 17.14 -18.99
CA VAL A 112 12.51 17.45 -18.16
C VAL A 112 11.33 16.60 -18.62
N LYS A 113 10.64 15.98 -17.66
CA LYS A 113 9.41 15.21 -17.91
C LYS A 113 8.33 15.61 -16.93
N ILE A 114 7.18 16.06 -17.43
CA ILE A 114 5.96 16.14 -16.62
C ILE A 114 5.45 14.71 -16.40
N ALA A 115 5.58 14.21 -15.18
CA ALA A 115 5.10 12.89 -14.78
C ALA A 115 3.62 12.91 -14.36
N ILE A 116 3.15 14.04 -13.83
CA ILE A 116 1.78 14.26 -13.40
C ILE A 116 1.42 15.70 -13.77
N GLU A 117 0.30 15.89 -14.46
CA GLU A 117 -0.27 17.22 -14.66
C GLU A 117 -1.12 17.64 -13.45
N PRO A 118 -1.11 18.92 -13.04
CA PRO A 118 -2.04 19.45 -12.07
C PRO A 118 -3.45 19.35 -12.65
N ALA A 119 -4.33 18.68 -11.94
CA ALA A 119 -5.72 18.49 -12.38
C ALA A 119 -6.64 18.27 -11.17
N PRO A 120 -7.93 18.63 -11.29
CA PRO A 120 -8.93 18.32 -10.27
C PRO A 120 -8.95 16.83 -9.93
N PHE A 121 -8.98 16.50 -8.64
CA PHE A 121 -9.00 15.11 -8.18
C PHE A 121 -10.43 14.62 -7.96
N ASP A 122 -10.85 13.61 -8.73
CA ASP A 122 -12.16 12.98 -8.55
C ASP A 122 -12.15 12.02 -7.33
N ILE A 123 -12.52 12.58 -6.18
CA ILE A 123 -12.64 11.86 -4.91
C ILE A 123 -13.68 10.73 -5.01
N LYS A 124 -14.81 10.96 -5.73
CA LYS A 124 -15.89 9.96 -5.83
C LYS A 124 -15.40 8.74 -6.59
N LYS A 125 -14.74 8.93 -7.73
CA LYS A 125 -14.12 7.83 -8.51
C LYS A 125 -13.09 7.08 -7.70
N SER A 126 -12.26 7.78 -6.92
CA SER A 126 -11.26 7.17 -6.04
C SER A 126 -11.92 6.26 -4.99
N ILE A 127 -12.92 6.76 -4.26
CA ILE A 127 -13.67 5.97 -3.27
C ILE A 127 -14.36 4.77 -3.93
N ASN A 128 -14.96 4.98 -5.09
CA ASN A 128 -15.66 3.93 -5.83
C ASN A 128 -14.72 2.78 -6.22
N SER A 129 -13.50 3.08 -6.67
CA SER A 129 -12.51 2.04 -7.00
C SER A 129 -12.12 1.19 -5.78
N GLY A 130 -12.16 1.77 -4.57
CA GLY A 130 -11.91 1.07 -3.31
C GLY A 130 -13.05 0.19 -2.79
N LYS A 131 -14.26 0.26 -3.37
CA LYS A 131 -15.46 -0.44 -2.84
C LYS A 131 -15.27 -1.95 -2.72
N LYS A 132 -14.65 -2.61 -3.71
CA LYS A 132 -14.40 -4.06 -3.68
C LYS A 132 -13.51 -4.45 -2.49
N LYS A 133 -12.40 -3.72 -2.31
CA LYS A 133 -11.47 -3.93 -1.20
C LYS A 133 -12.15 -3.68 0.15
N ARG A 134 -12.90 -2.58 0.27
CA ARG A 134 -13.69 -2.26 1.46
C ARG A 134 -14.64 -3.40 1.81
N ASN A 135 -15.41 -3.90 0.84
CA ASN A 135 -16.35 -4.99 1.07
C ASN A 135 -15.64 -6.29 1.51
N SER A 136 -14.46 -6.58 0.95
CA SER A 136 -13.63 -7.71 1.39
C SER A 136 -13.19 -7.57 2.84
N LEU A 137 -12.69 -6.39 3.23
CA LEU A 137 -12.27 -6.11 4.62
C LEU A 137 -13.44 -6.17 5.60
N VAL A 138 -14.61 -5.69 5.21
CA VAL A 138 -15.82 -5.78 6.04
C VAL A 138 -16.25 -7.23 6.24
N LYS A 139 -16.17 -8.07 5.21
CA LYS A 139 -16.43 -9.52 5.33
C LYS A 139 -15.43 -10.19 6.27
N GLU A 140 -14.15 -9.86 6.13
CA GLU A 140 -13.09 -10.36 7.02
C GLU A 140 -13.35 -9.95 8.46
N PHE A 141 -13.68 -8.69 8.71
CA PHE A 141 -14.00 -8.19 10.06
C PHE A 141 -15.21 -8.90 10.67
N LYS A 142 -16.32 -9.01 9.95
CA LYS A 142 -17.53 -9.70 10.42
C LYS A 142 -17.34 -11.20 10.64
N GLY A 143 -16.37 -11.81 9.96
CA GLY A 143 -16.05 -13.23 10.11
C GLY A 143 -15.12 -13.54 11.28
N ARG A 144 -14.58 -12.53 11.98
CA ARG A 144 -13.77 -12.71 13.19
C ARG A 144 -14.69 -12.73 14.40
N SER A 145 -14.66 -13.81 15.18
CA SER A 145 -15.25 -13.80 16.51
C SER A 145 -14.36 -13.00 17.46
N LEU A 146 -15.00 -12.29 18.39
CA LEU A 146 -14.40 -11.32 19.30
C LEU A 146 -13.23 -11.91 20.11
N GLU A 147 -12.24 -11.05 20.34
CA GLU A 147 -11.14 -11.18 21.31
C GLU A 147 -10.08 -12.23 21.00
N ASP A 148 -9.00 -11.82 20.33
CA ASP A 148 -7.68 -12.48 20.50
C ASP A 148 -6.51 -11.70 19.88
N ASN A 149 -6.76 -10.62 19.13
CA ASN A 149 -5.70 -9.81 18.54
C ASN A 149 -5.64 -8.43 19.19
N VAL A 150 -4.85 -8.30 20.25
CA VAL A 150 -4.30 -7.00 20.66
C VAL A 150 -3.51 -6.45 19.47
N GLY A 151 -3.96 -5.33 18.91
CA GLY A 151 -3.35 -4.69 17.76
C GLY A 151 -1.87 -4.36 18.02
N GLY A 152 -1.01 -4.62 17.03
CA GLY A 152 0.42 -4.26 17.08
C GLY A 152 1.41 -5.42 17.24
N SER A 153 0.97 -6.67 17.28
CA SER A 153 1.87 -7.82 17.43
C SER A 153 2.51 -8.26 16.10
N ARG A 154 3.54 -7.53 15.64
CA ARG A 154 4.56 -8.14 14.75
C ARG A 154 5.22 -9.28 15.52
N GLY A 155 4.87 -10.53 15.19
CA GLY A 155 5.58 -11.72 15.67
C GLY A 155 4.74 -12.77 16.43
N LYS A 156 3.47 -12.52 16.76
CA LYS A 156 2.57 -13.60 17.22
C LYS A 156 1.81 -14.16 16.02
N LYS A 157 1.72 -15.51 15.92
CA LYS A 157 0.99 -16.21 14.84
C LYS A 157 -0.44 -15.66 14.78
N LEU A 158 -0.74 -14.84 13.77
CA LEU A 158 -2.05 -14.21 13.60
C LEU A 158 -3.16 -15.27 13.69
N MET A 159 -4.10 -15.08 14.61
CA MET A 159 -5.31 -15.87 14.64
C MET A 159 -6.16 -15.48 13.42
N THR A 160 -6.24 -16.39 12.45
CA THR A 160 -7.10 -16.26 11.26
C THR A 160 -8.27 -17.22 11.40
N ALA A 161 -9.41 -16.94 10.76
CA ALA A 161 -10.57 -17.85 10.77
C ALA A 161 -10.21 -19.28 10.32
N TYR A 162 -9.23 -19.43 9.43
CA TYR A 162 -8.68 -20.74 9.04
C TYR A 162 -7.99 -21.43 10.22
N ARG A 163 -7.13 -20.70 10.96
CA ARG A 163 -6.41 -21.24 12.13
C ARG A 163 -7.37 -21.58 13.27
N GLU A 164 -8.35 -20.73 13.57
CA GLU A 164 -9.40 -21.02 14.56
C GLU A 164 -10.14 -22.30 14.22
N GLN A 165 -10.59 -22.44 12.96
CA GLN A 165 -11.32 -23.62 12.53
C GLN A 165 -10.44 -24.88 12.53
N THR A 166 -9.15 -24.74 12.20
CA THR A 166 -8.17 -25.83 12.31
C THR A 166 -8.01 -26.29 13.77
N ILE A 167 -7.92 -25.35 14.72
CA ILE A 167 -7.83 -25.65 16.15
C ILE A 167 -9.10 -26.37 16.64
N LYS A 168 -10.29 -25.86 16.32
CA LYS A 168 -11.55 -26.50 16.73
C LYS A 168 -11.70 -27.93 16.21
N ILE A 169 -11.27 -28.19 14.97
CA ILE A 169 -11.27 -29.55 14.41
C ILE A 169 -10.27 -30.43 15.15
N ALA A 170 -9.09 -29.90 15.46
CA ALA A 170 -8.04 -30.61 16.18
C ALA A 170 -8.47 -30.96 17.63
N GLU A 171 -9.09 -30.02 18.36
CA GLU A 171 -9.65 -30.22 19.70
C GLU A 171 -10.73 -31.32 19.68
N TYR A 172 -11.67 -31.25 18.73
CA TYR A 172 -12.69 -32.29 18.57
C TYR A 172 -12.07 -33.68 18.33
N MET A 173 -11.03 -33.79 17.50
CA MET A 173 -10.31 -35.05 17.24
C MET A 173 -9.52 -35.55 18.45
N MET A 174 -9.02 -34.65 19.30
CA MET A 174 -8.31 -35.01 20.52
C MET A 174 -9.24 -35.66 21.54
N GLU A 175 -10.49 -35.19 21.62
CA GLU A 175 -11.51 -35.73 22.54
C GLU A 175 -12.21 -36.98 22.00
N ASN A 176 -12.50 -37.02 20.69
CA ASN A 176 -13.37 -38.03 20.09
C ASN A 176 -12.63 -39.06 19.21
N GLY A 177 -11.32 -38.90 19.04
CA GLY A 177 -10.49 -39.75 18.21
C GLY A 177 -10.66 -39.51 16.70
N PRO A 178 -10.16 -40.45 15.86
CA PRO A 178 -10.11 -40.27 14.41
C PRO A 178 -11.50 -40.13 13.75
N THR A 179 -11.69 -39.09 12.94
CA THR A 179 -12.99 -38.74 12.34
C THR A 179 -12.88 -38.35 10.86
N SER A 180 -14.01 -38.06 10.22
CA SER A 180 -14.11 -37.65 8.81
C SER A 180 -14.73 -36.27 8.68
N ALA A 181 -14.51 -35.60 7.53
CA ALA A 181 -15.18 -34.33 7.23
C ALA A 181 -16.72 -34.45 7.26
N ALA A 182 -17.24 -35.61 6.85
CA ALA A 182 -18.67 -35.91 6.89
C ALA A 182 -19.21 -36.00 8.33
N ASN A 183 -18.47 -36.67 9.23
CA ASN A 183 -18.86 -36.77 10.63
C ASN A 183 -18.73 -35.42 11.36
N LEU A 184 -17.68 -34.65 11.09
CA LEU A 184 -17.53 -33.28 11.59
C LEU A 184 -18.69 -32.38 11.14
N SER A 185 -19.22 -32.59 9.93
CA SER A 185 -20.39 -31.84 9.47
C SER A 185 -21.68 -32.16 10.25
N LYS A 186 -21.81 -33.39 10.78
CA LYS A 186 -22.97 -33.78 11.60
C LYS A 186 -22.99 -33.09 12.96
N VAL A 187 -21.82 -32.70 13.46
CA VAL A 187 -21.65 -32.00 14.75
C VAL A 187 -21.52 -30.49 14.59
N GLY A 188 -21.84 -29.94 13.40
CA GLY A 188 -21.99 -28.50 13.19
C GLY A 188 -20.84 -27.79 12.45
N PHE A 189 -19.81 -28.51 12.00
CA PHE A 189 -18.76 -27.89 11.17
C PHE A 189 -19.19 -27.73 9.70
N GLU A 190 -18.78 -26.66 9.03
CA GLU A 190 -19.06 -26.46 7.60
C GLU A 190 -18.25 -27.45 6.72
N HIS A 191 -18.94 -28.43 6.12
CA HIS A 191 -18.33 -29.54 5.38
C HIS A 191 -17.25 -29.14 4.37
N LYS A 192 -17.51 -28.13 3.52
CA LYS A 192 -16.56 -27.70 2.47
C LYS A 192 -15.27 -27.12 3.07
N LYS A 193 -15.37 -26.33 4.15
CA LYS A 193 -14.21 -25.74 4.83
C LYS A 193 -13.43 -26.81 5.57
N THR A 194 -14.10 -27.68 6.31
CA THR A 194 -13.48 -28.80 7.02
C THR A 194 -12.72 -29.72 6.07
N TYR A 195 -13.34 -30.08 4.94
CA TYR A 195 -12.67 -30.87 3.91
C TYR A 195 -11.41 -30.17 3.40
N SER A 196 -11.48 -28.88 3.07
CA SER A 196 -10.31 -28.13 2.61
C SER A 196 -9.21 -28.05 3.67
N ILE A 197 -9.55 -27.95 4.96
CA ILE A 197 -8.58 -27.87 6.06
C ILE A 197 -7.84 -29.20 6.20
N LEU A 198 -8.58 -30.31 6.27
CA LEU A 198 -8.02 -31.66 6.39
C LEU A 198 -7.20 -32.06 5.16
N TYR A 199 -7.68 -31.70 3.96
CA TYR A 199 -7.00 -32.02 2.71
C TYR A 199 -5.70 -31.22 2.52
N LYS A 200 -5.73 -29.90 2.73
CA LYS A 200 -4.55 -29.05 2.52
C LYS A 200 -3.54 -29.16 3.64
N ASN A 201 -4.01 -29.43 4.87
CA ASN A 201 -3.19 -29.71 6.04
C ASN A 201 -1.97 -28.77 6.20
N TYR A 202 -2.15 -27.46 5.99
CA TYR A 202 -1.05 -26.48 5.97
C TYR A 202 -0.17 -26.48 7.22
N TYR A 203 -0.69 -26.91 8.37
CA TYR A 203 0.04 -26.98 9.63
C TYR A 203 0.60 -28.37 9.95
N GLY A 204 0.30 -29.39 9.14
CA GLY A 204 0.74 -30.77 9.39
C GLY A 204 0.08 -31.43 10.60
N TRP A 205 -1.04 -30.90 11.12
CA TRP A 205 -1.70 -31.38 12.34
C TRP A 205 -2.57 -32.62 12.13
N PHE A 206 -2.89 -32.94 10.88
CA PHE A 206 -3.77 -34.05 10.55
C PHE A 206 -3.01 -35.13 9.78
N LYS A 207 -3.25 -36.39 10.10
CA LYS A 207 -2.72 -37.55 9.39
C LYS A 207 -3.87 -38.36 8.83
N LYS A 208 -3.77 -38.78 7.58
CA LYS A 208 -4.81 -39.57 6.91
C LYS A 208 -4.63 -41.04 7.30
N LEU A 209 -5.68 -41.65 7.85
CA LEU A 209 -5.71 -43.08 8.21
C LEU A 209 -6.33 -43.94 7.12
N ASP A 210 -7.41 -43.44 6.51
CA ASP A 210 -8.17 -44.16 5.49
C ASP A 210 -8.89 -43.17 4.56
N LYS A 211 -9.69 -43.65 3.61
CA LYS A 211 -10.47 -42.85 2.67
C LYS A 211 -11.40 -41.88 3.41
N GLY A 212 -10.94 -40.63 3.54
CA GLY A 212 -11.68 -39.54 4.17
C GLY A 212 -11.64 -39.54 5.70
N LYS A 213 -10.87 -40.45 6.33
CA LYS A 213 -10.69 -40.54 7.78
C LYS A 213 -9.32 -40.01 8.18
N TYR A 214 -9.31 -39.12 9.17
CA TYR A 214 -8.14 -38.41 9.64
C TYR A 214 -8.00 -38.53 11.15
N GLU A 215 -6.76 -38.60 11.62
CA GLU A 215 -6.37 -38.52 13.02
C GLU A 215 -5.48 -37.30 13.27
N LEU A 216 -5.29 -36.96 14.54
CA LEU A 216 -4.33 -35.93 14.92
C LEU A 216 -2.90 -36.48 14.80
N SER A 217 -2.00 -35.72 14.19
CA SER A 217 -0.57 -36.03 14.19
C SER A 217 0.07 -35.63 15.53
N GLU A 218 1.27 -36.15 15.80
CA GLU A 218 2.06 -35.78 16.98
C GLU A 218 2.27 -34.25 17.07
N ALA A 219 2.56 -33.60 15.94
CA ALA A 219 2.69 -32.16 15.85
C ALA A 219 1.40 -31.40 16.21
N GLY A 220 0.23 -31.95 15.85
CA GLY A 220 -1.07 -31.40 16.24
C GLY A 220 -1.32 -31.55 17.75
N VAL A 221 -1.01 -32.72 18.32
CA VAL A 221 -1.16 -32.98 19.77
C VAL A 221 -0.29 -32.03 20.59
N GLU A 222 0.97 -31.83 20.19
CA GLU A 222 1.88 -30.94 20.90
C GLU A 222 1.44 -29.47 20.90
N GLU A 223 0.96 -28.95 19.76
CA GLU A 223 0.52 -27.56 19.71
C GLU A 223 -0.74 -27.35 20.55
N LEU A 224 -1.69 -28.29 20.56
CA LEU A 224 -2.87 -28.20 21.42
C LEU A 224 -2.50 -28.22 22.92
N LYS A 225 -1.57 -29.09 23.32
CA LYS A 225 -1.04 -29.09 24.71
C LYS A 225 -0.38 -27.76 25.08
N LYS A 226 0.46 -27.21 24.20
CA LYS A 226 1.08 -25.88 24.41
C LYS A 226 0.05 -24.77 24.56
N ARG A 227 -1.08 -24.86 23.84
CA ARG A 227 -2.17 -23.88 23.91
C ARG A 227 -2.98 -24.01 25.21
N SER A 228 -3.26 -25.23 25.66
CA SER A 228 -3.95 -25.47 26.92
C SER A 228 -3.18 -24.93 28.13
N LEU A 229 -1.84 -24.95 28.10
CA LEU A 229 -0.96 -24.39 29.13
C LEU A 229 -0.90 -22.84 29.14
N LEU A 230 -1.36 -22.19 28.08
CA LEU A 230 -1.36 -20.73 27.93
C LEU A 230 -2.74 -20.10 28.24
N THR A 231 -3.76 -20.93 28.45
CA THR A 231 -5.16 -20.50 28.65
C THR A 231 -5.74 -20.89 30.01
N GLY A 232 -4.97 -21.59 30.86
CA GLY A 232 -5.22 -21.78 32.28
C GLY A 232 -4.25 -20.98 33.13
#